data_AF-A0A2V9D8V0-F1
#
_entry.id   AF-A0A2V9D8V0-F1
#
_cell.length_a   1.000
_cell.length_b   1.000
_cell.length_c   1.000
_cell.angle_alpha   90.00
_cell.angle_beta   90.00
_cell.angle_gamma   90.00
#
_symmetry.space_group_name_H-M   'P 1'
#
loop_
_entity.id
_entity.type
_entity.pdbx_description
1 polymer ?
#
loop_
_entity_poly.entity_id
_entity_poly.type
_entity_poly.pdbx_seq_one_letter_code
_entity_poly.pdbx_strand_id
1 'polypeptide(L)'
;MLTLNTTLANFIKTQAMPPFGVLWDLAKQVSKLIPETWDRFSFRRFWGEGILSTDAYFVMDSYENVRLRNNFRNAEPSPASEEPEAFIGTEIVRGCFCPQAAAMLTALFLRHSGKVLRIATDTEPSLKRDSILICYGTPDMNFKTFDIEAWSGSSLCQFLFTASGQRAFRLAGQLHSTEIRGGVVYDKAIVLRLTNRQESNHPHVVCAGLTEWGSLAAVHYLTKNWKELRKRFDSFGQRRDFCVLLEVQCAQFENVRELTSVVWWEPRVSAEPHPGVKPCLIPMRHF
;
A
#
# COMPACT_ATOMS: atom_id res chain seq x y z
N MET A 1 -42.86 -21.23 -67.13
CA MET A 1 -42.47 -21.78 -65.82
C MET A 1 -40.94 -21.80 -65.71
N LEU A 2 -40.27 -20.74 -65.20
CA LEU A 2 -38.83 -20.80 -64.82
C LEU A 2 -38.28 -19.49 -64.18
N THR A 3 -39.05 -18.75 -63.38
CA THR A 3 -38.59 -17.44 -62.83
C THR A 3 -38.88 -17.19 -61.35
N LEU A 4 -39.32 -18.20 -60.58
CA LEU A 4 -39.58 -18.03 -59.14
C LEU A 4 -38.47 -18.55 -58.20
N ASN A 5 -37.53 -19.38 -58.68
CA ASN A 5 -36.55 -20.04 -57.80
C ASN A 5 -35.26 -19.25 -57.57
N THR A 6 -34.95 -18.24 -58.39
CA THR A 6 -33.70 -17.47 -58.30
C THR A 6 -33.79 -16.26 -57.38
N THR A 7 -34.99 -15.67 -57.23
CA THR A 7 -35.21 -14.51 -56.36
C THR A 7 -35.30 -14.90 -54.89
N LEU A 8 -35.91 -16.04 -54.56
CA LEU A 8 -35.96 -16.55 -53.17
C LEU A 8 -34.58 -17.00 -52.66
N ALA A 9 -33.81 -17.66 -53.53
CA ALA A 9 -32.44 -18.10 -53.21
C ALA A 9 -31.49 -16.91 -52.99
N ASN A 10 -31.65 -15.82 -53.74
CA ASN A 10 -30.86 -14.61 -53.54
C ASN A 10 -31.32 -13.78 -52.33
N PHE A 11 -32.59 -13.85 -51.92
CA PHE A 11 -33.10 -13.17 -50.73
C PHE A 11 -32.67 -13.85 -49.42
N ILE A 12 -32.65 -15.18 -49.39
CA ILE A 12 -32.09 -15.95 -48.26
C ILE A 12 -30.58 -15.76 -48.16
N LYS A 13 -29.89 -15.57 -49.29
CA LYS A 13 -28.44 -15.34 -49.34
C LYS A 13 -28.03 -13.91 -48.96
N THR A 14 -28.93 -12.92 -49.05
CA THR A 14 -28.67 -11.53 -48.62
C THR A 14 -29.11 -11.23 -47.20
N GLN A 15 -30.04 -12.00 -46.62
CA GLN A 15 -30.36 -11.91 -45.17
C GLN A 15 -29.48 -12.78 -44.26
N ALA A 16 -28.68 -13.69 -44.83
CA ALA A 16 -27.65 -14.41 -44.11
C ALA A 16 -26.35 -13.58 -44.03
N MET A 17 -26.40 -12.37 -43.43
CA MET A 17 -25.17 -11.82 -42.87
C MET A 17 -24.62 -12.85 -41.86
N PRO A 18 -23.35 -13.25 -41.95
CA PRO A 18 -22.87 -14.40 -41.20
C PRO A 18 -23.00 -14.07 -39.71
N PRO A 19 -23.75 -14.85 -38.92
CA PRO A 19 -23.84 -14.63 -37.48
C PRO A 19 -22.45 -14.65 -36.82
N PHE A 20 -21.48 -15.28 -37.47
CA PHE A 20 -20.07 -15.28 -37.10
C PHE A 20 -19.40 -13.91 -37.11
N GLY A 21 -19.73 -12.98 -38.02
CA GLY A 21 -19.11 -11.66 -38.04
C GLY A 21 -19.54 -10.80 -36.85
N VAL A 22 -20.85 -10.79 -36.58
CA VAL A 22 -21.44 -10.09 -35.42
C VAL A 22 -21.01 -10.74 -34.11
N LEU A 23 -20.93 -12.08 -34.05
CA LEU A 23 -20.39 -12.82 -32.89
C LEU A 23 -18.90 -12.57 -32.68
N TRP A 24 -18.11 -12.41 -33.74
CA TRP A 24 -16.68 -12.13 -33.66
C TRP A 24 -16.40 -10.70 -33.20
N ASP A 25 -17.18 -9.73 -33.68
CA ASP A 25 -17.09 -8.35 -33.23
C ASP A 25 -17.61 -8.19 -31.80
N LEU A 26 -18.67 -8.91 -31.41
CA LEU A 26 -19.09 -9.05 -30.02
C LEU A 26 -18.01 -9.74 -29.19
N ALA A 27 -17.40 -10.82 -29.67
CA ALA A 27 -16.32 -11.51 -28.96
C ALA A 27 -15.06 -10.64 -28.82
N LYS A 28 -14.76 -9.77 -29.79
CA LYS A 28 -13.69 -8.76 -29.73
C LYS A 28 -14.02 -7.62 -28.76
N GLN A 29 -15.27 -7.20 -28.70
CA GLN A 29 -15.70 -6.20 -27.71
C GLN A 29 -15.71 -6.79 -26.30
N VAL A 30 -16.25 -7.99 -26.14
CA VAL A 30 -16.25 -8.75 -24.88
C VAL A 30 -14.82 -9.09 -24.45
N SER A 31 -13.92 -9.48 -25.36
CA SER A 31 -12.52 -9.74 -25.02
C SER A 31 -11.72 -8.50 -24.63
N LYS A 32 -12.19 -7.30 -24.99
CA LYS A 32 -11.65 -6.03 -24.47
C LYS A 32 -12.26 -5.63 -23.12
N LEU A 33 -13.53 -5.98 -22.89
CA LEU A 33 -14.23 -5.69 -21.63
C LEU A 33 -13.86 -6.66 -20.49
N ILE A 34 -13.51 -7.91 -20.80
CA ILE A 34 -13.10 -8.92 -19.80
C ILE A 34 -11.82 -8.48 -19.03
N PRO A 35 -10.75 -7.99 -19.68
CA PRO A 35 -9.58 -7.48 -18.99
C PRO A 35 -9.89 -6.31 -18.06
N GLU A 36 -10.69 -5.34 -18.51
CA GLU A 36 -11.02 -4.14 -17.73
C GLU A 36 -11.88 -4.47 -16.51
N THR A 37 -12.87 -5.35 -16.68
CA THR A 37 -13.71 -5.82 -15.57
C THR A 37 -12.91 -6.67 -14.59
N TRP A 38 -12.03 -7.53 -15.08
CA TRP A 38 -11.13 -8.32 -14.23
C TRP A 38 -10.14 -7.45 -13.47
N ASP A 39 -9.60 -6.41 -14.10
CA ASP A 39 -8.66 -5.48 -13.48
C ASP A 39 -9.34 -4.64 -12.39
N ARG A 40 -10.57 -4.16 -12.64
CA ARG A 40 -11.41 -3.51 -11.61
C ARG A 40 -11.73 -4.44 -10.46
N PHE A 41 -12.15 -5.67 -10.74
CA PHE A 41 -12.40 -6.69 -9.72
C PHE A 41 -11.15 -6.96 -8.88
N SER A 42 -10.01 -7.08 -9.55
CA SER A 42 -8.71 -7.27 -8.93
C SER A 42 -8.34 -6.11 -8.00
N PHE A 43 -8.58 -4.89 -8.44
CA PHE A 43 -8.32 -3.67 -7.70
C PHE A 43 -9.18 -3.59 -6.44
N ARG A 44 -10.51 -3.80 -6.54
CA ARG A 44 -11.42 -3.85 -5.39
C ARG A 44 -11.02 -4.92 -4.38
N ARG A 45 -10.63 -6.09 -4.88
CA ARG A 45 -10.21 -7.18 -4.00
C ARG A 45 -8.95 -6.86 -3.21
N PHE A 46 -7.98 -6.15 -3.80
CA PHE A 46 -6.77 -5.75 -3.10
C PHE A 46 -7.01 -4.57 -2.13
N TRP A 47 -7.69 -3.52 -2.60
CA TRP A 47 -7.82 -2.24 -1.92
C TRP A 47 -9.06 -2.11 -1.02
N GLY A 48 -10.05 -2.99 -1.17
CA GLY A 48 -11.33 -2.88 -0.47
C GLY A 48 -12.52 -2.68 -1.40
N GLU A 49 -13.69 -3.17 -0.99
CA GLU A 49 -14.92 -2.99 -1.77
C GLU A 49 -15.40 -1.53 -1.77
N GLY A 50 -15.11 -0.81 -0.67
CA GLY A 50 -15.35 0.62 -0.49
C GLY A 50 -14.47 1.53 -1.34
N ILE A 51 -13.53 1.00 -2.15
CA ILE A 51 -12.65 1.84 -2.97
C ILE A 51 -13.40 2.61 -4.06
N LEU A 52 -14.60 2.12 -4.42
CA LEU A 52 -15.52 2.80 -5.32
C LEU A 52 -16.46 3.76 -4.59
N SER A 53 -16.39 3.87 -3.27
CA SER A 53 -17.19 4.82 -2.48
C SER A 53 -16.44 6.15 -2.32
N THR A 54 -16.95 7.05 -1.47
CA THR A 54 -16.27 8.29 -1.06
C THR A 54 -15.32 8.10 0.12
N ASP A 55 -15.20 6.87 0.61
CA ASP A 55 -14.62 6.54 1.92
C ASP A 55 -13.19 5.97 1.78
N ALA A 56 -12.43 6.48 0.80
CA ALA A 56 -11.04 6.12 0.57
C ALA A 56 -10.15 7.36 0.60
N TYR A 57 -9.13 7.32 1.46
CA TYR A 57 -8.30 8.47 1.79
C TYR A 57 -6.82 8.15 1.73
N PHE A 58 -6.07 9.02 1.05
CA PHE A 58 -4.63 9.16 1.23
C PHE A 58 -4.37 10.08 2.41
N VAL A 59 -3.88 9.52 3.51
CA VAL A 59 -3.69 10.25 4.76
C VAL A 59 -2.24 10.67 4.89
N MET A 60 -2.04 11.97 5.13
CA MET A 60 -0.70 12.58 5.28
C MET A 60 -0.64 13.41 6.56
N ASP A 61 0.57 13.73 7.01
CA ASP A 61 0.77 14.62 8.16
C ASP A 61 0.19 16.01 7.90
N SER A 62 -0.27 16.67 8.96
CA SER A 62 -0.52 18.10 8.93
C SER A 62 0.82 18.86 9.03
N TYR A 63 1.07 19.78 8.10
CA TYR A 63 2.33 20.56 8.05
C TYR A 63 2.57 21.38 9.34
N GLU A 64 1.51 21.70 10.09
CA GLU A 64 1.56 22.46 11.35
C GLU A 64 2.08 21.61 12.53
N ASN A 65 1.81 20.31 12.55
CA ASN A 65 2.24 19.41 13.61
C ASN A 65 3.76 19.14 13.58
N VAL A 66 4.38 19.16 12.40
CA VAL A 66 5.84 18.99 12.23
C VAL A 66 6.61 20.08 13.01
N ARG A 67 6.14 21.33 12.99
CA ARG A 67 6.78 22.46 13.69
C ARG A 67 6.66 22.36 15.20
N LEU A 68 5.46 22.10 15.71
CA LEU A 68 5.22 21.95 17.14
C LEU A 68 6.01 20.77 17.71
N ARG A 69 6.03 19.63 17.00
CA ARG A 69 6.74 18.42 17.41
C ARG A 69 8.26 18.58 17.43
N ASN A 70 8.85 19.24 16.43
CA ASN A 70 10.29 19.53 16.43
C ASN A 70 10.66 20.44 17.63
N ASN A 71 9.79 21.37 18.00
CA ASN A 71 10.01 22.23 19.16
C ASN A 71 9.95 21.47 20.50
N PHE A 72 9.00 20.52 20.66
CA PHE A 72 8.93 19.70 21.88
C PHE A 72 10.09 18.70 22.00
N ARG A 73 10.60 18.19 20.89
CA ARG A 73 11.70 17.21 20.90
C ARG A 73 13.07 17.86 21.13
N ASN A 74 13.24 19.12 20.73
CA ASN A 74 14.43 19.92 21.01
C ASN A 74 14.39 20.59 22.41
N ALA A 75 13.31 20.40 23.17
CA ALA A 75 13.13 20.99 24.50
C ALA A 75 13.52 20.05 25.66
N GLU A 76 14.07 18.85 25.39
CA GLU A 76 14.74 18.08 26.45
C GLU A 76 16.12 18.70 26.74
N PRO A 77 16.40 19.13 27.98
CA PRO A 77 17.70 19.67 28.32
C PRO A 77 18.70 18.51 28.41
N SER A 78 19.65 18.43 27.46
CA SER A 78 20.86 17.63 27.65
C SER A 78 21.82 18.41 28.57
N PRO A 79 22.17 17.92 29.76
CA PRO A 79 23.23 18.52 30.56
C PRO A 79 24.54 17.82 30.21
N ALA A 80 25.25 18.29 29.18
CA ALA A 80 26.71 18.33 29.11
C ALA A 80 27.24 18.64 27.70
N SER A 81 28.27 19.48 27.72
CA SER A 81 29.30 19.81 26.72
C SER A 81 28.90 20.64 25.49
N GLU A 82 29.29 21.90 25.59
CA GLU A 82 29.65 22.82 24.52
C GLU A 82 30.77 22.23 23.64
N GLU A 83 30.57 22.21 22.32
CA GLU A 83 31.42 22.92 21.35
C GLU A 83 30.55 23.32 20.14
N PRO A 84 30.66 24.55 19.62
CA PRO A 84 29.91 24.99 18.46
C PRO A 84 30.60 24.47 17.19
N GLU A 85 30.31 23.23 16.78
CA GLU A 85 30.67 22.79 15.44
C GLU A 85 29.90 23.62 14.41
N ALA A 86 30.67 24.22 13.49
CA ALA A 86 30.21 25.12 12.46
C ALA A 86 29.03 24.52 11.68
N PHE A 87 27.87 25.15 11.89
CA PHE A 87 26.62 24.90 11.19
C PHE A 87 26.77 25.31 9.72
N ILE A 88 27.30 24.43 8.88
CA ILE A 88 27.37 24.61 7.43
C ILE A 88 26.67 23.44 6.74
N GLY A 89 25.44 23.71 6.28
CA GLY A 89 25.00 23.30 4.95
C GLY A 89 24.56 21.85 4.76
N THR A 90 23.42 21.47 5.31
CA THR A 90 22.19 21.20 4.53
C THR A 90 21.15 20.58 5.46
N GLU A 91 20.12 21.37 5.71
CA GLU A 91 18.91 20.97 6.39
C GLU A 91 18.33 19.73 5.67
N ILE A 92 18.53 18.54 6.26
CA ILE A 92 17.77 17.34 5.85
C ILE A 92 16.31 17.73 6.07
N VAL A 93 15.56 17.90 4.98
CA VAL A 93 14.17 18.36 5.01
C VAL A 93 13.36 17.38 5.84
N ARG A 94 13.15 17.73 7.11
CA ARG A 94 12.27 17.04 8.05
C ARG A 94 10.86 17.59 7.81
N GLY A 95 10.19 17.14 6.75
CA GLY A 95 8.84 17.58 6.38
C GLY A 95 8.13 16.62 5.42
N CYS A 96 7.10 15.95 5.92
CA CYS A 96 6.54 14.68 5.47
C CYS A 96 5.52 14.74 4.29
N PHE A 97 5.75 15.59 3.27
CA PHE A 97 4.88 15.64 2.10
C PHE A 97 5.66 15.50 0.80
N CYS A 98 5.49 14.37 0.11
CA CYS A 98 5.97 14.20 -1.25
C CYS A 98 4.77 14.29 -2.23
N PRO A 99 4.62 15.40 -2.99
CA PRO A 99 3.57 15.52 -4.00
C PRO A 99 3.62 14.37 -5.02
N GLN A 100 4.80 13.81 -5.27
CA GLN A 100 4.98 12.67 -6.16
C GLN A 100 4.28 11.41 -5.64
N ALA A 101 4.29 11.17 -4.32
CA ALA A 101 3.56 10.05 -3.71
C ALA A 101 2.04 10.19 -3.93
N ALA A 102 1.51 11.38 -3.69
CA ALA A 102 0.10 11.70 -3.94
C ALA A 102 -0.27 11.50 -5.41
N ALA A 103 0.57 11.98 -6.34
CA ALA A 103 0.36 11.85 -7.77
C ALA A 103 0.36 10.37 -8.22
N MET A 104 1.30 9.55 -7.74
CA MET A 104 1.38 8.13 -8.08
C MET A 104 0.13 7.36 -7.63
N LEU A 105 -0.32 7.56 -6.39
CA LEU A 105 -1.52 6.91 -5.88
C LEU A 105 -2.78 7.43 -6.57
N THR A 106 -2.89 8.74 -6.80
CA THR A 106 -4.03 9.32 -7.51
C THR A 106 -4.13 8.79 -8.93
N ALA A 107 -3.00 8.69 -9.65
CA ALA A 107 -2.96 8.13 -11.01
C ALA A 107 -3.35 6.65 -11.02
N LEU A 108 -2.85 5.87 -10.06
CA LEU A 108 -3.23 4.46 -9.90
C LEU A 108 -4.75 4.32 -9.70
N PHE A 109 -5.30 5.11 -8.78
CA PHE A 109 -6.72 5.06 -8.45
C PHE A 109 -7.60 5.51 -9.60
N LEU A 110 -7.25 6.61 -10.27
CA LEU A 110 -7.98 7.11 -11.42
C LEU A 110 -8.02 6.05 -12.53
N ARG A 111 -6.88 5.40 -12.80
CA ARG A 111 -6.76 4.35 -13.82
C ARG A 111 -7.65 3.15 -13.54
N HIS A 112 -7.70 2.68 -12.29
CA HIS A 112 -8.36 1.40 -11.97
C HIS A 112 -9.76 1.53 -11.38
N SER A 113 -10.10 2.66 -10.76
CA SER A 113 -11.42 2.91 -10.17
C SER A 113 -12.24 3.95 -10.92
N GLY A 114 -11.61 4.76 -11.78
CA GLY A 114 -12.23 5.94 -12.38
C GLY A 114 -12.46 7.09 -11.41
N LYS A 115 -11.90 7.01 -10.19
CA LYS A 115 -12.04 8.01 -9.14
C LYS A 115 -10.68 8.53 -8.67
N VAL A 116 -10.67 9.82 -8.31
CA VAL A 116 -9.53 10.46 -7.68
C VAL A 116 -9.52 10.09 -6.20
N LEU A 117 -8.36 9.68 -5.70
CA LEU A 117 -8.15 9.40 -4.28
C LEU A 117 -8.19 10.72 -3.49
N ARG A 118 -9.00 10.77 -2.42
CA ARG A 118 -9.08 11.97 -1.58
C ARG A 118 -7.83 12.07 -0.73
N ILE A 119 -7.21 13.23 -0.70
CA ILE A 119 -6.09 13.51 0.21
C ILE A 119 -6.68 14.14 1.46
N ALA A 120 -6.31 13.63 2.63
CA ALA A 120 -6.71 14.14 3.93
C ALA A 120 -5.52 14.28 4.86
N THR A 121 -5.55 15.26 5.77
CA THR A 121 -4.58 15.32 6.87
C THR A 121 -4.99 14.37 8.00
N ASP A 122 -4.03 13.85 8.74
CA ASP A 122 -4.25 12.89 9.84
C ASP A 122 -5.13 13.41 10.98
N THR A 123 -5.29 14.74 11.08
CA THR A 123 -6.19 15.42 12.03
C THR A 123 -7.60 15.67 11.49
N GLU A 124 -7.88 15.35 10.22
CA GLU A 124 -9.19 15.66 9.66
C GLU A 124 -10.32 14.90 10.39
N PRO A 125 -11.35 15.60 10.87
CA PRO A 125 -12.49 14.96 11.53
C PRO A 125 -13.34 14.12 10.56
N SER A 126 -13.15 14.32 9.25
CA SER A 126 -13.83 13.56 8.20
C SER A 126 -13.30 12.13 8.03
N LEU A 127 -12.13 11.82 8.60
CA LEU A 127 -11.52 10.49 8.58
C LEU A 127 -12.25 9.56 9.55
N LYS A 128 -13.26 8.87 9.03
CA LYS A 128 -13.96 7.84 9.78
C LYS A 128 -13.05 6.62 9.94
N ARG A 129 -13.17 5.95 11.09
CA ARG A 129 -12.38 4.75 11.42
C ARG A 129 -12.76 3.52 10.58
N ASP A 130 -13.94 3.52 10.00
CA ASP A 130 -14.41 2.49 9.08
C ASP A 130 -13.98 2.74 7.63
N SER A 131 -13.27 3.83 7.31
CA SER A 131 -12.84 4.15 5.94
C SER A 131 -11.59 3.35 5.48
N ILE A 132 -11.34 3.35 4.17
CA ILE A 132 -10.10 2.83 3.58
C ILE A 132 -9.03 3.90 3.72
N LEU A 133 -7.99 3.60 4.50
CA LEU A 133 -6.91 4.54 4.79
C LEU A 133 -5.61 4.09 4.14
N ILE A 134 -4.97 4.99 3.41
CA ILE A 134 -3.63 4.81 2.86
C ILE A 134 -2.73 5.85 3.51
N CYS A 135 -2.08 5.46 4.60
CA CYS A 135 -1.25 6.35 5.40
C CYS A 135 0.16 6.46 4.80
N TYR A 136 0.60 7.70 4.63
CA TYR A 136 1.96 8.03 4.24
C TYR A 136 2.76 8.49 5.46
N GLY A 137 3.93 7.90 5.64
CA GLY A 137 4.84 8.25 6.73
C GLY A 137 4.69 7.35 7.96
N THR A 138 5.69 7.43 8.82
CA THR A 138 5.83 6.65 10.06
C THR A 138 4.87 7.14 11.15
N PRO A 139 4.68 6.39 12.25
CA PRO A 139 3.87 6.82 13.40
C PRO A 139 4.28 8.17 13.99
N ASP A 140 5.56 8.52 13.86
CA ASP A 140 6.08 9.81 14.29
C ASP A 140 5.95 10.92 13.24
N MET A 141 5.30 10.64 12.12
CA MET A 141 4.93 11.60 11.08
C MET A 141 3.44 11.51 10.71
N ASN A 142 2.70 10.53 11.20
CA ASN A 142 1.29 10.38 10.86
C ASN A 142 0.57 9.68 12.01
N PHE A 143 -0.33 10.41 12.67
CA PHE A 143 -1.09 9.89 13.81
C PHE A 143 -1.96 8.68 13.43
N LYS A 144 -2.44 8.60 12.18
CA LYS A 144 -3.17 7.40 11.73
C LYS A 144 -2.25 6.20 11.58
N THR A 145 -1.01 6.39 11.17
CA THR A 145 -0.02 5.31 11.20
C THR A 145 0.20 4.82 12.64
N PHE A 146 0.27 5.73 13.61
CA PHE A 146 0.38 5.37 15.03
C PHE A 146 -0.86 4.61 15.54
N ASP A 147 -2.06 5.10 15.24
CA ASP A 147 -3.32 4.43 15.61
C ASP A 147 -3.39 3.00 15.04
N ILE A 148 -3.00 2.84 13.77
CA ILE A 148 -2.97 1.54 13.09
C ILE A 148 -1.95 0.59 13.73
N GLU A 149 -0.74 1.08 14.03
CA GLU A 149 0.29 0.29 14.70
C GLU A 149 -0.20 -0.18 16.07
N ALA A 150 -0.64 0.75 16.92
CA ALA A 150 -1.10 0.48 18.28
C ALA A 150 -2.28 -0.52 18.28
N TRP A 151 -3.19 -0.40 17.32
CA TRP A 151 -4.37 -1.27 17.22
C TRP A 151 -4.05 -2.68 16.68
N SER A 152 -3.04 -2.80 15.82
CA SER A 152 -2.65 -4.08 15.20
C SER A 152 -2.13 -5.11 16.20
N GLY A 153 -1.78 -4.72 17.43
CA GLY A 153 -1.26 -5.64 18.44
C GLY A 153 0.15 -6.16 18.14
N SER A 154 0.88 -5.50 17.23
CA SER A 154 2.35 -5.51 17.12
C SER A 154 3.05 -6.78 16.61
N SER A 155 2.35 -7.75 16.01
CA SER A 155 3.02 -8.97 15.56
C SER A 155 3.69 -8.88 14.18
N LEU A 156 3.12 -8.11 13.25
CA LEU A 156 3.68 -8.00 11.90
C LEU A 156 4.87 -7.06 11.87
N CYS A 157 4.69 -5.79 12.22
CA CYS A 157 5.74 -4.79 12.19
C CYS A 157 5.61 -3.87 13.40
N GLN A 158 6.74 -3.47 13.98
CA GLN A 158 6.83 -2.46 15.04
C GLN A 158 7.75 -1.34 14.60
N PHE A 159 7.42 -0.11 14.96
CA PHE A 159 8.23 1.07 14.72
C PHE A 159 8.94 1.42 16.02
N LEU A 160 10.27 1.36 16.01
CA LEU A 160 11.09 1.44 17.22
C LEU A 160 12.28 2.38 17.00
N PHE A 161 12.97 2.67 18.09
CA PHE A 161 14.29 3.27 18.06
C PHE A 161 15.33 2.21 18.47
N THR A 162 16.49 2.22 17.81
CA THR A 162 17.66 1.43 18.21
C THR A 162 18.22 1.95 19.54
N ALA A 163 19.14 1.20 20.15
CA ALA A 163 19.88 1.67 21.33
C ALA A 163 20.67 2.97 21.06
N SER A 164 21.04 3.23 19.79
CA SER A 164 21.69 4.47 19.35
C SER A 164 20.71 5.60 19.00
N GLY A 165 19.41 5.44 19.28
CA GLY A 165 18.39 6.45 19.00
C GLY A 165 18.02 6.60 17.52
N GLN A 166 18.43 5.68 16.65
CA GLN A 166 18.04 5.69 15.24
C GLN A 166 16.68 5.02 15.06
N ARG A 167 15.85 5.51 14.14
CA ARG A 167 14.59 4.85 13.79
C ARG A 167 14.86 3.47 13.20
N ALA A 168 14.00 2.50 13.49
CA ALA A 168 14.07 1.15 12.96
C ALA A 168 12.68 0.51 12.84
N PHE A 169 12.56 -0.44 11.92
CA PHE A 169 11.44 -1.37 11.89
C PHE A 169 11.85 -2.68 12.56
N ARG A 170 10.99 -3.25 13.41
CA ARG A 170 11.10 -4.64 13.81
C ARG A 170 10.13 -5.49 13.02
N LEU A 171 10.67 -6.44 12.26
CA LEU A 171 9.93 -7.35 11.41
C LEU A 171 10.42 -8.78 11.68
N ALA A 172 9.51 -9.71 11.99
CA ALA A 172 9.86 -11.09 12.34
C ALA A 172 10.96 -11.21 13.43
N GLY A 173 10.98 -10.29 14.39
CA GLY A 173 11.98 -10.24 15.47
C GLY A 173 13.32 -9.62 15.09
N GLN A 174 13.55 -9.26 13.83
CA GLN A 174 14.76 -8.59 13.38
C GLN A 174 14.55 -7.07 13.30
N LEU A 175 15.56 -6.31 13.73
CA LEU A 175 15.56 -4.85 13.65
C LEU A 175 16.25 -4.39 12.37
N HIS A 176 15.62 -3.45 11.67
CA HIS A 176 16.10 -2.88 10.42
C HIS A 176 16.12 -1.36 10.53
N SER A 177 17.32 -0.79 10.61
CA SER A 177 17.56 0.65 10.59
C SER A 177 18.20 1.08 9.26
N THR A 178 18.39 2.38 9.09
CA THR A 178 19.22 2.93 8.00
C THR A 178 20.64 2.35 8.09
N GLU A 179 21.22 2.04 6.94
CA GLU A 179 22.57 1.49 6.83
C GLU A 179 23.44 2.37 5.94
N ILE A 180 24.72 2.48 6.25
CA ILE A 180 25.70 3.15 5.39
C ILE A 180 26.67 2.08 4.88
N ARG A 181 26.71 1.88 3.56
CA ARG A 181 27.60 0.89 2.92
C ARG A 181 28.39 1.58 1.82
N GLY A 182 29.72 1.61 1.95
CA GLY A 182 30.59 2.26 0.96
C GLY A 182 30.30 3.74 0.74
N GLY A 183 29.91 4.48 1.80
CA GLY A 183 29.53 5.90 1.72
C GLY A 183 28.11 6.15 1.18
N VAL A 184 27.38 5.11 0.81
CA VAL A 184 25.99 5.21 0.34
C VAL A 184 25.03 4.91 1.48
N VAL A 185 24.03 5.78 1.65
CA VAL A 185 22.97 5.63 2.65
C VAL A 185 21.81 4.82 2.06
N TYR A 186 21.47 3.73 2.74
CA TYR A 186 20.34 2.86 2.43
C TYR A 186 19.24 3.04 3.46
N ASP A 187 18.12 3.60 3.02
CA ASP A 187 16.92 3.69 3.82
C ASP A 187 16.16 2.36 3.82
N LYS A 188 15.36 2.17 4.86
CA LYS A 188 14.41 1.05 4.96
C LYS A 188 13.01 1.60 4.86
N ALA A 189 12.12 0.81 4.27
CA ALA A 189 10.72 1.15 4.17
C ALA A 189 9.82 -0.07 4.30
N ILE A 190 8.55 0.17 4.59
CA ILE A 190 7.55 -0.87 4.66
C ILE A 190 6.33 -0.54 3.81
N VAL A 191 5.72 -1.59 3.26
CA VAL A 191 4.34 -1.58 2.80
C VAL A 191 3.58 -2.57 3.66
N LEU A 192 2.73 -2.04 4.53
CA LEU A 192 1.93 -2.81 5.48
C LEU A 192 0.46 -2.69 5.06
N ARG A 193 -0.23 -3.81 4.90
CA ARG A 193 -1.68 -3.85 4.73
C ARG A 193 -2.28 -4.63 5.89
N LEU A 194 -3.27 -4.02 6.54
CA LEU A 194 -3.98 -4.58 7.68
C LEU A 194 -5.48 -4.56 7.41
N THR A 195 -6.16 -5.58 7.92
CA THR A 195 -7.61 -5.66 7.89
C THR A 195 -8.14 -4.72 8.96
N ASN A 196 -9.06 -3.84 8.58
CA ASN A 196 -9.75 -2.99 9.53
C ASN A 196 -10.72 -3.85 10.34
N ARG A 197 -10.53 -3.89 11.66
CA ARG A 197 -11.35 -4.71 12.56
C ARG A 197 -12.79 -4.19 12.71
N GLN A 198 -13.06 -2.93 12.37
CA GLN A 198 -14.41 -2.37 12.36
C GLN A 198 -15.14 -2.69 11.06
N GLU A 199 -14.45 -2.65 9.92
CA GLU A 199 -15.00 -2.97 8.61
C GLU A 199 -13.99 -3.75 7.78
N SER A 200 -14.12 -5.08 7.78
CA SER A 200 -13.15 -6.00 7.14
C SER A 200 -12.96 -5.74 5.64
N ASN A 201 -13.95 -5.13 4.99
CA ASN A 201 -13.86 -4.78 3.58
C ASN A 201 -13.02 -3.52 3.32
N HIS A 202 -12.68 -2.75 4.34
CA HIS A 202 -12.00 -1.46 4.24
C HIS A 202 -10.59 -1.51 4.84
N PRO A 203 -9.59 -2.09 4.14
CA PRO A 203 -8.28 -2.30 4.72
C PRO A 203 -7.55 -0.98 4.97
N HIS A 204 -6.64 -1.00 5.92
CA HIS A 204 -5.66 0.05 6.12
C HIS A 204 -4.36 -0.33 5.43
N VAL A 205 -3.75 0.62 4.73
CA VAL A 205 -2.46 0.48 4.09
C VAL A 205 -1.52 1.55 4.64
N VAL A 206 -0.31 1.17 5.02
CA VAL A 206 0.73 2.07 5.50
C VAL A 206 1.93 1.96 4.55
N CYS A 207 2.34 3.10 4.01
CA CYS A 207 3.57 3.27 3.26
C CYS A 207 4.50 4.17 4.09
N ALA A 208 5.49 3.57 4.74
CA ALA A 208 6.35 4.28 5.68
C ALA A 208 7.83 3.94 5.46
N GLY A 209 8.68 4.95 5.42
CA GLY A 209 10.14 4.81 5.44
C GLY A 209 10.74 5.45 6.69
N LEU A 210 11.96 5.05 7.05
CA LEU A 210 12.66 5.73 8.17
C LEU A 210 12.98 7.19 7.81
N THR A 211 13.12 7.47 6.51
CA THR A 211 13.18 8.81 5.92
C THR A 211 12.08 9.04 4.86
N GLU A 212 12.06 10.24 4.27
CA GLU A 212 11.17 10.58 3.15
C GLU A 212 11.39 9.68 1.93
N TRP A 213 12.65 9.29 1.66
CA TRP A 213 13.01 8.47 0.50
C TRP A 213 12.41 7.08 0.60
N GLY A 214 12.47 6.46 1.78
CA GLY A 214 11.82 5.19 2.03
C GLY A 214 10.28 5.30 1.93
N SER A 215 9.68 6.37 2.45
CA SER A 215 8.23 6.56 2.37
C SER A 215 7.76 6.69 0.92
N LEU A 216 8.49 7.46 0.12
CA LEU A 216 8.24 7.58 -1.33
C LEU A 216 8.45 6.25 -2.06
N ALA A 217 9.54 5.53 -1.75
CA ALA A 217 9.85 4.24 -2.33
C ALA A 217 8.76 3.18 -2.02
N ALA A 218 8.19 3.20 -0.81
CA ALA A 218 7.09 2.32 -0.43
C ALA A 218 5.83 2.59 -1.29
N VAL A 219 5.50 3.86 -1.53
CA VAL A 219 4.37 4.22 -2.41
C VAL A 219 4.64 3.80 -3.85
N HIS A 220 5.83 4.09 -4.36
CA HIS A 220 6.24 3.67 -5.69
C HIS A 220 6.18 2.14 -5.85
N TYR A 221 6.74 1.40 -4.90
CA TYR A 221 6.68 -0.07 -4.88
C TYR A 221 5.23 -0.58 -4.86
N LEU A 222 4.38 -0.04 -4.00
CA LEU A 222 2.98 -0.43 -3.90
C LEU A 222 2.23 -0.19 -5.21
N THR A 223 2.41 0.99 -5.82
CA THR A 223 1.72 1.34 -7.08
C THR A 223 2.11 0.46 -8.25
N LYS A 224 3.37 0.00 -8.29
CA LYS A 224 3.85 -0.93 -9.33
C LYS A 224 3.51 -2.40 -9.06
N ASN A 225 3.49 -2.83 -7.80
CA ASN A 225 3.46 -4.25 -7.43
C ASN A 225 2.16 -4.72 -6.77
N TRP A 226 1.11 -3.89 -6.69
CA TRP A 226 -0.14 -4.27 -5.99
C TRP A 226 -0.78 -5.56 -6.53
N LYS A 227 -0.64 -5.85 -7.82
CA LYS A 227 -1.19 -7.08 -8.44
C LYS A 227 -0.42 -8.32 -7.97
N GLU A 228 0.90 -8.22 -7.93
CA GLU A 228 1.81 -9.24 -7.46
C GLU A 228 1.61 -9.46 -5.96
N LEU A 229 1.48 -8.39 -5.18
CA LEU A 229 1.16 -8.44 -3.75
C LEU A 229 -0.18 -9.12 -3.50
N ARG A 230 -1.22 -8.77 -4.27
CA ARG A 230 -2.51 -9.48 -4.24
C ARG A 230 -2.33 -10.96 -4.53
N LYS A 231 -1.65 -11.32 -5.62
CA LYS A 231 -1.46 -12.72 -6.01
C LYS A 231 -0.71 -13.50 -4.93
N ARG A 232 0.31 -12.88 -4.32
CA ARG A 232 1.16 -13.51 -3.30
C ARG A 232 0.45 -13.69 -1.96
N PHE A 233 -0.31 -12.69 -1.51
CA PHE A 233 -0.87 -12.67 -0.17
C PHE A 233 -2.37 -13.00 -0.10
N ASP A 234 -3.15 -12.71 -1.15
CA ASP A 234 -4.59 -13.00 -1.20
C ASP A 234 -4.86 -14.38 -1.84
N SER A 235 -4.31 -15.43 -1.24
CA SER A 235 -4.49 -16.82 -1.71
C SER A 235 -5.83 -17.41 -1.23
N PHE A 236 -6.46 -18.23 -2.09
CA PHE A 236 -7.68 -19.01 -1.78
C PHE A 236 -8.91 -18.20 -1.32
N GLY A 237 -9.14 -17.02 -1.89
CA GLY A 237 -10.36 -16.26 -1.56
C GLY A 237 -10.21 -15.31 -0.38
N GLN A 238 -9.18 -15.46 0.44
CA GLN A 238 -9.05 -14.73 1.70
C GLN A 238 -8.04 -13.59 1.57
N ARG A 239 -8.45 -12.40 2.02
CA ARG A 239 -7.55 -11.26 2.19
C ARG A 239 -6.66 -11.50 3.39
N ARG A 240 -5.36 -11.22 3.27
CA ARG A 240 -4.41 -11.38 4.38
C ARG A 240 -3.68 -10.10 4.72
N ASP A 241 -3.41 -9.95 6.01
CA ASP A 241 -2.58 -8.88 6.53
C ASP A 241 -1.12 -9.23 6.24
N PHE A 242 -0.37 -8.27 5.71
CA PHE A 242 1.02 -8.49 5.32
C PHE A 242 1.85 -7.25 5.57
N CYS A 243 3.16 -7.45 5.74
CA CYS A 243 4.14 -6.38 5.73
C CYS A 243 5.31 -6.78 4.83
N VAL A 244 5.68 -5.89 3.92
CA VAL A 244 6.86 -6.04 3.05
C VAL A 244 7.91 -5.06 3.52
N LEU A 245 9.12 -5.53 3.83
CA LEU A 245 10.28 -4.68 4.08
C LEU A 245 11.05 -4.45 2.80
N LEU A 246 11.36 -3.19 2.58
CA LEU A 246 12.05 -2.67 1.43
C LEU A 246 13.35 -2.01 1.88
N GLU A 247 14.33 -2.05 0.99
CA GLU A 247 15.55 -1.27 1.07
C GLU A 247 15.68 -0.40 -0.16
N VAL A 248 16.13 0.82 0.04
CA VAL A 248 16.31 1.76 -1.05
C VAL A 248 17.52 2.64 -0.80
N GLN A 249 18.30 2.89 -1.84
CA GLN A 249 19.33 3.90 -1.80
C GLN A 249 18.67 5.28 -1.78
N CYS A 250 19.09 6.16 -0.87
CA CYS A 250 18.55 7.53 -0.81
C CYS A 250 18.67 8.22 -2.18
N ALA A 251 17.65 9.02 -2.53
CA ALA A 251 17.46 9.64 -3.84
C ALA A 251 17.19 8.69 -5.04
N GLN A 252 17.16 7.37 -4.85
CA GLN A 252 16.89 6.39 -5.90
C GLN A 252 15.65 5.54 -5.59
N PHE A 253 14.51 6.20 -5.33
CA PHE A 253 13.27 5.53 -4.89
C PHE A 253 12.73 4.49 -5.90
N GLU A 254 13.12 4.60 -7.16
CA GLU A 254 12.73 3.69 -8.24
C GLU A 254 13.43 2.33 -8.14
N ASN A 255 14.64 2.30 -7.59
CA ASN A 255 15.51 1.11 -7.45
C ASN A 255 15.29 0.41 -6.11
N VAL A 256 14.04 0.38 -5.64
CA VAL A 256 13.66 -0.24 -4.38
C VAL A 256 13.73 -1.76 -4.47
N ARG A 257 14.31 -2.38 -3.44
CA ARG A 257 14.47 -3.83 -3.33
C ARG A 257 13.64 -4.37 -2.18
N GLU A 258 12.86 -5.41 -2.43
CA GLU A 258 12.27 -6.19 -1.33
C GLU A 258 13.34 -7.01 -0.62
N LEU A 259 13.46 -6.82 0.70
CA LEU A 259 14.36 -7.61 1.55
C LEU A 259 13.66 -8.86 2.08
N THR A 260 12.46 -8.68 2.61
CA THR A 260 11.66 -9.76 3.19
C THR A 260 10.19 -9.35 3.27
N SER A 261 9.31 -10.31 3.49
CA SER A 261 7.91 -10.06 3.77
C SER A 261 7.35 -11.06 4.79
N VAL A 262 6.37 -10.60 5.56
CA VAL A 262 5.65 -11.38 6.56
C VAL A 262 4.15 -11.31 6.29
N VAL A 263 3.45 -12.35 6.69
CA VAL A 263 1.99 -12.46 6.57
C VAL A 263 1.45 -12.85 7.93
N TRP A 264 0.40 -12.18 8.37
CA TRP A 264 -0.31 -12.59 9.57
C TRP A 264 -1.32 -13.66 9.20
N TRP A 265 -1.29 -14.74 9.97
CA TRP A 265 -2.33 -15.74 9.98
C TRP A 265 -3.17 -15.46 11.21
N GLU A 266 -4.39 -14.98 11.00
CA GLU A 266 -5.37 -15.08 12.06
C GLU A 266 -5.51 -16.58 12.38
N PRO A 267 -5.29 -17.01 13.64
CA PRO A 267 -5.56 -18.38 14.00
C PRO A 267 -7.00 -18.63 13.59
N ARG A 268 -7.25 -19.65 12.76
CA ARG A 268 -8.62 -20.14 12.60
C ARG A 268 -9.13 -20.31 14.03
N VAL A 269 -10.23 -19.64 14.36
CA VAL A 269 -10.97 -19.96 15.58
C VAL A 269 -11.41 -21.41 15.36
N SER A 270 -10.56 -22.36 15.73
CA SER A 270 -10.98 -23.70 16.03
C SER A 270 -12.03 -23.51 17.11
N ALA A 271 -13.23 -24.01 16.86
CA ALA A 271 -14.21 -24.18 17.91
C ALA A 271 -13.49 -24.82 19.10
N GLU A 272 -13.40 -24.03 20.17
CA GLU A 272 -12.78 -24.29 21.48
C GLU A 272 -11.24 -24.49 21.54
N PRO A 273 -10.56 -23.84 22.49
CA PRO A 273 -9.13 -24.05 22.73
C PRO A 273 -8.92 -25.26 23.66
N HIS A 274 -8.15 -26.25 23.20
CA HIS A 274 -7.38 -27.08 24.13
C HIS A 274 -6.19 -26.25 24.66
N PRO A 275 -6.01 -26.14 25.99
CA PRO A 275 -4.94 -25.34 26.57
C PRO A 275 -3.60 -26.04 26.32
N GLY A 276 -2.75 -25.49 25.44
CA GLY A 276 -1.36 -25.96 25.34
C GLY A 276 -0.56 -25.63 24.07
N VAL A 277 -1.16 -25.12 23.00
CA VAL A 277 -0.43 -24.98 21.72
C VAL A 277 -0.06 -23.52 21.42
N LYS A 278 1.25 -23.24 21.39
CA LYS A 278 1.80 -21.93 20.98
C LYS A 278 1.76 -21.77 19.45
N PRO A 279 1.55 -20.55 18.93
CA PRO A 279 1.54 -20.30 17.48
C PRO A 279 2.93 -20.50 16.87
N CYS A 280 2.95 -21.15 15.69
CA CYS A 280 4.15 -21.52 14.96
C CYS A 280 4.52 -20.43 13.94
N LEU A 281 5.69 -19.81 14.10
CA LEU A 281 6.30 -18.94 13.08
C LEU A 281 7.00 -19.84 12.05
N ILE A 282 6.55 -19.81 10.79
CA ILE A 282 7.26 -20.48 9.69
C ILE A 282 7.99 -19.40 8.87
N PRO A 283 9.33 -19.39 8.83
CA PRO A 283 10.07 -18.55 7.89
C PRO A 283 9.91 -19.13 6.48
N MET A 284 9.37 -18.34 5.54
CA MET A 284 9.37 -18.74 4.12
C MET A 284 10.73 -18.42 3.49
N ARG A 285 11.34 -19.44 2.90
CA ARG A 285 12.56 -19.37 2.11
C ARG A 285 12.29 -18.67 0.77
N HIS A 286 13.27 -17.89 0.32
CA HIS A 286 13.32 -17.21 -0.97
C HIS A 286 12.99 -18.13 -2.16
N PHE A 287 12.13 -17.66 -3.06
CA PHE A 287 12.05 -18.06 -4.46
C PHE A 287 12.22 -16.80 -5.31
#